data_AF-A0A537VPB0-F1
#
_entry.id   AF-A0A537VPB0-F1
#
_cell.length_a   1.000
_cell.length_b   1.000
_cell.length_c   1.000
_cell.angle_alpha   90.00
_cell.angle_beta   90.00
_cell.angle_gamma   90.00
#
_symmetry.space_group_name_H-M   'P 1'
#
loop_
_entity.id
_entity.type
_entity.pdbx_description
1 polymer ?
#
loop_
_entity_poly.entity_id
_entity_poly.type
_entity_poly.pdbx_seq_one_letter_code
_entity_poly.pdbx_strand_id
1 'polypeptide(L)'
;MTHVAAFFDLDRTLLPDAAGMHIAAGLVEAGLLEGPERVGAVLFRPIAAAMREMYRATGETWMSVAMAKRGMRSLVGRPAERLTQAGLHIAERLENRVFPEGRRLIEQHHAKGHLVVVASSTWRGVVAPLAERLGADHVIATDYSEENGRFTGDLVGAWLFGQAKAQAVRAFADEHDIRLSDSFAYSDAWFDRYLLETVGYPRVVNPDLALRALATLRGWPVLSFRGRDAEPRPGPEIYDLARALLHPLVLPFRLDVDGLQNIPRDGGCILASNHRSYLDGLVVAALASRRGRKVRFLGKREIFEAPVFKHLVRAAGQIPVDRGSGSAKPLRSALDALDRGEAIAILPQGTIPRGEDFFTPVLNGKPGVARMAVASGAPVIPIALWDTEHMWPRSERVPDLAMIKRTVSARIGEPLWLKASEGEEEDERLFDTLTRHVMERIAELLPNDVRAPAQPTADQITAASPPSIPAAQELLALPIRFAASLTSRMLRRS
;
A
#
# COMPACT_ATOMS: atom_id res chain seq x y z
N MET A 1 35.54 9.99 -22.52
CA MET A 1 34.79 10.78 -21.52
C MET A 1 33.68 9.87 -21.02
N THR A 2 33.48 9.73 -19.71
CA THR A 2 32.41 8.83 -19.23
C THR A 2 31.04 9.42 -19.49
N HIS A 3 30.14 8.65 -20.08
CA HIS A 3 28.79 9.08 -20.42
C HIS A 3 27.83 8.95 -19.22
N VAL A 4 26.78 9.77 -19.21
CA VAL A 4 25.63 9.61 -18.32
C VAL A 4 24.49 9.01 -19.13
N ALA A 5 23.78 8.03 -18.58
CA ALA A 5 22.64 7.42 -19.25
C ALA A 5 21.35 7.51 -18.43
N ALA A 6 20.22 7.37 -19.10
CA ALA A 6 18.91 7.17 -18.52
C ALA A 6 18.29 5.89 -19.06
N PHE A 7 18.11 4.93 -18.16
CA PHE A 7 17.52 3.64 -18.45
C PHE A 7 16.02 3.70 -18.18
N PHE A 8 15.19 3.43 -19.18
CA PHE A 8 13.74 3.41 -19.07
C PHE A 8 13.21 2.00 -19.20
N ASP A 9 12.49 1.54 -18.18
CA ASP A 9 11.59 0.41 -18.36
C ASP A 9 10.43 0.77 -19.29
N LEU A 10 9.83 -0.25 -19.92
CA LEU A 10 8.77 -0.05 -20.92
C LEU A 10 7.38 -0.18 -20.32
N ASP A 11 7.04 -1.37 -19.83
CA ASP A 11 5.70 -1.72 -19.37
C ASP A 11 5.36 -0.94 -18.11
N ARG A 12 4.20 -0.30 -18.03
CA ARG A 12 3.75 0.53 -16.89
C ARG A 12 4.67 1.70 -16.48
N THR A 13 5.79 1.88 -17.17
CA THR A 13 6.73 3.00 -17.03
C THR A 13 6.62 3.99 -18.19
N LEU A 14 6.92 3.57 -19.42
CA LEU A 14 6.70 4.37 -20.63
C LEU A 14 5.30 4.13 -21.21
N LEU A 15 4.77 2.91 -21.07
CA LEU A 15 3.41 2.54 -21.46
C LEU A 15 2.48 2.46 -20.25
N PRO A 16 1.17 2.69 -20.40
CA PRO A 16 0.21 2.55 -19.30
C PRO A 16 -0.14 1.10 -18.94
N ASP A 17 0.11 0.16 -19.84
CA ASP A 17 -0.26 -1.25 -19.71
C ASP A 17 0.91 -2.15 -20.17
N ALA A 18 0.78 -3.45 -19.94
CA ALA A 18 1.75 -4.45 -20.38
C ALA A 18 1.73 -4.64 -21.91
N ALA A 19 2.88 -4.47 -22.57
CA ALA A 19 3.09 -4.70 -23.99
C ALA A 19 2.80 -6.16 -24.39
N GLY A 20 3.01 -7.13 -23.49
CA GLY A 20 2.70 -8.54 -23.74
C GLY A 20 1.29 -8.81 -24.23
N MET A 21 0.29 -8.04 -23.74
CA MET A 21 -1.09 -8.16 -24.20
C MET A 21 -1.29 -7.66 -25.64
N HIS A 22 -0.56 -6.62 -26.03
CA HIS A 22 -0.57 -6.08 -27.38
C HIS A 22 0.21 -6.96 -28.35
N ILE A 23 1.28 -7.59 -27.88
CA ILE A 23 2.03 -8.60 -28.63
C ILE A 23 1.13 -9.78 -28.96
N ALA A 24 0.46 -10.36 -27.97
CA ALA A 24 -0.45 -11.49 -28.21
C ALA A 24 -1.55 -11.13 -29.22
N ALA A 25 -2.17 -9.95 -29.08
CA ALA A 25 -3.20 -9.49 -30.01
C ALA A 25 -2.65 -9.28 -31.44
N GLY A 26 -1.51 -8.61 -31.59
CA GLY A 26 -0.90 -8.37 -32.89
C GLY A 26 -0.42 -9.64 -33.59
N LEU A 27 0.07 -10.63 -32.85
CA LEU A 27 0.44 -11.93 -33.39
C LEU A 27 -0.79 -12.74 -33.87
N VAL A 28 -1.93 -12.64 -33.18
CA VAL A 28 -3.20 -13.22 -33.65
C VAL A 28 -3.68 -12.53 -34.93
N GLU A 29 -3.64 -11.20 -34.97
CA GLU A 29 -4.02 -10.40 -36.16
C GLU A 29 -3.12 -10.72 -37.36
N ALA A 30 -1.82 -10.92 -37.13
CA ALA A 30 -0.85 -11.32 -38.16
C ALA A 30 -0.99 -12.79 -38.62
N GLY A 31 -1.90 -13.56 -38.01
CA GLY A 31 -2.11 -14.98 -38.31
C GLY A 31 -0.96 -15.89 -37.88
N LEU A 32 -0.14 -15.46 -36.91
CA LEU A 32 1.04 -16.21 -36.45
C LEU A 32 0.70 -17.16 -35.28
N LEU A 33 -0.43 -16.91 -34.59
CA LEU A 33 -1.01 -17.80 -33.59
C LEU A 33 -2.27 -18.48 -34.18
N GLU A 34 -2.25 -19.80 -34.29
CA GLU A 34 -3.31 -20.61 -34.91
C GLU A 34 -3.79 -21.74 -33.95
N GLY A 35 -5.02 -22.25 -34.16
CA GLY A 35 -5.51 -23.43 -33.44
C GLY A 35 -5.74 -23.23 -31.93
N PRO A 36 -5.40 -24.20 -31.06
CA PRO A 36 -5.58 -24.11 -29.59
C PRO A 36 -4.93 -22.90 -28.95
N GLU A 37 -3.88 -22.35 -29.58
CA GLU A 37 -3.15 -21.17 -29.13
C GLU A 37 -3.91 -19.89 -29.43
N ARG A 38 -4.59 -19.84 -30.58
CA ARG A 38 -5.57 -18.78 -30.91
C ARG A 38 -6.78 -18.87 -29.99
N VAL A 39 -7.28 -20.07 -29.69
CA VAL A 39 -8.36 -20.27 -28.72
C VAL A 39 -7.91 -19.84 -27.33
N GLY A 40 -6.70 -20.18 -26.88
CA GLY A 40 -6.11 -19.67 -25.64
C GLY A 40 -6.01 -18.14 -25.63
N ALA A 41 -5.40 -17.52 -26.64
CA ALA A 41 -5.27 -16.06 -26.70
C ALA A 41 -6.62 -15.31 -26.75
N VAL A 42 -7.62 -15.86 -27.45
CA VAL A 42 -8.96 -15.25 -27.62
C VAL A 42 -9.91 -15.55 -26.45
N LEU A 43 -9.93 -16.78 -25.93
CA LEU A 43 -10.75 -17.18 -24.77
C LEU A 43 -10.24 -16.57 -23.47
N PHE A 44 -8.96 -16.16 -23.44
CA PHE A 44 -8.45 -15.34 -22.36
C PHE A 44 -9.01 -13.93 -22.36
N ARG A 45 -9.75 -13.39 -23.34
CA ARG A 45 -10.19 -11.98 -23.29
C ARG A 45 -10.92 -11.53 -21.99
N PRO A 46 -11.82 -12.33 -21.39
CA PRO A 46 -12.38 -12.06 -20.06
C PRO A 46 -11.40 -12.33 -18.90
N ILE A 47 -10.62 -13.42 -18.94
CA ILE A 47 -9.57 -13.72 -17.93
C ILE A 47 -8.45 -12.65 -17.98
N ALA A 48 -8.18 -12.10 -19.15
CA ALA A 48 -7.22 -11.06 -19.44
C ALA A 48 -7.67 -9.71 -18.89
N ALA A 49 -8.97 -9.47 -18.70
CA ALA A 49 -9.41 -8.31 -17.93
C ALA A 49 -9.02 -8.47 -16.45
N ALA A 50 -9.30 -9.63 -15.86
CA ALA A 50 -8.88 -9.95 -14.50
C ALA A 50 -7.35 -10.02 -14.35
N MET A 51 -6.63 -10.52 -15.35
CA MET A 51 -5.17 -10.56 -15.36
C MET A 51 -4.53 -9.21 -15.67
N ARG A 52 -5.15 -8.34 -16.48
CA ARG A 52 -4.74 -6.93 -16.61
C ARG A 52 -4.88 -6.23 -15.28
N GLU A 53 -5.97 -6.46 -14.56
CA GLU A 53 -6.17 -5.87 -13.23
C GLU A 53 -5.19 -6.42 -12.20
N MET A 54 -4.97 -7.74 -12.19
CA MET A 54 -3.95 -8.39 -11.35
C MET A 54 -2.54 -7.88 -11.69
N TYR A 55 -2.18 -7.84 -12.97
CA TYR A 55 -0.88 -7.35 -13.43
C TYR A 55 -0.73 -5.85 -13.16
N ARG A 56 -1.78 -5.03 -13.23
CA ARG A 56 -1.76 -3.63 -12.77
C ARG A 56 -1.53 -3.52 -11.26
N ALA A 57 -2.08 -4.44 -10.47
CA ALA A 57 -1.90 -4.45 -9.02
C ALA A 57 -0.52 -4.99 -8.57
N THR A 58 0.04 -5.99 -9.25
CA THR A 58 1.23 -6.74 -8.77
C THR A 58 2.47 -6.61 -9.65
N GLY A 59 2.38 -6.03 -10.84
CA GLY A 59 3.51 -5.91 -11.78
C GLY A 59 3.85 -7.23 -12.47
N GLU A 60 5.08 -7.30 -13.00
CA GLU A 60 5.61 -8.54 -13.55
C GLU A 60 5.70 -9.62 -12.48
N THR A 61 5.07 -10.77 -12.74
CA THR A 61 5.11 -11.96 -11.87
C THR A 61 5.77 -13.13 -12.58
N TRP A 62 6.32 -14.08 -11.81
CA TRP A 62 6.83 -15.35 -12.35
C TRP A 62 5.82 -16.08 -13.24
N MET A 63 4.53 -15.96 -12.93
CA MET A 63 3.45 -16.53 -13.72
C MET A 63 3.31 -15.86 -15.10
N SER A 64 3.36 -14.52 -15.14
CA SER A 64 3.34 -13.77 -16.40
C SER A 64 4.57 -14.06 -17.27
N VAL A 65 5.75 -14.23 -16.65
CA VAL A 65 6.98 -14.63 -17.35
C VAL A 65 6.84 -16.03 -17.95
N ALA A 66 6.29 -16.99 -17.20
CA ALA A 66 6.06 -18.35 -17.68
C ALA A 66 5.09 -18.38 -18.88
N MET A 67 4.03 -17.56 -18.85
CA MET A 67 3.10 -17.44 -19.96
C MET A 67 3.74 -16.79 -21.19
N ALA A 68 4.50 -15.71 -21.00
CA ALA A 68 5.25 -15.06 -22.10
C ALA A 68 6.22 -16.06 -22.76
N LYS A 69 6.98 -16.82 -21.96
CA LYS A 69 7.85 -17.91 -22.44
C LYS A 69 7.10 -18.94 -23.27
N ARG A 70 5.92 -19.37 -22.78
CA ARG A 70 5.08 -20.33 -23.50
C ARG A 70 4.56 -19.75 -24.81
N GLY A 71 4.12 -18.49 -24.81
CA GLY A 71 3.65 -17.79 -26.00
C GLY A 71 4.73 -17.67 -27.07
N MET A 72 5.96 -17.29 -26.68
CA MET A 72 7.06 -17.21 -27.65
C MET A 72 7.46 -18.58 -28.20
N ARG A 73 7.49 -19.64 -27.38
CA ARG A 73 7.73 -21.02 -27.85
C ARG A 73 6.69 -21.53 -28.84
N SER A 74 5.51 -20.95 -28.83
CA SER A 74 4.41 -21.29 -29.73
C SER A 74 4.66 -20.78 -31.17
N LEU A 75 5.60 -19.86 -31.34
CA LEU A 75 6.00 -19.26 -32.61
C LEU A 75 7.16 -20.02 -33.28
N VAL A 76 7.68 -21.09 -32.68
CA VAL A 76 8.81 -21.85 -33.21
C VAL A 76 8.51 -22.36 -34.62
N GLY A 77 9.47 -22.16 -35.52
CA GLY A 77 9.36 -22.51 -36.93
C GLY A 77 8.60 -21.51 -37.78
N ARG A 78 7.98 -20.45 -37.22
CA ARG A 78 7.34 -19.39 -38.01
C ARG A 78 8.40 -18.57 -38.78
N PRO A 79 8.07 -18.02 -39.97
CA PRO A 79 9.01 -17.18 -40.71
C PRO A 79 9.40 -15.92 -39.92
N ALA A 80 10.71 -15.70 -39.77
CA ALA A 80 11.27 -14.56 -39.04
C ALA A 80 10.81 -13.21 -39.61
N GLU A 81 10.74 -13.10 -40.93
CA GLU A 81 10.26 -11.90 -41.62
C GLU A 81 8.83 -11.53 -41.21
N ARG A 82 7.93 -12.51 -41.07
CA ARG A 82 6.55 -12.24 -40.64
C ARG A 82 6.49 -11.76 -39.19
N LEU A 83 7.34 -12.30 -38.32
CA LEU A 83 7.45 -11.85 -36.94
C LEU A 83 7.98 -10.42 -36.88
N THR A 84 8.99 -10.10 -37.68
CA THR A 84 9.52 -8.74 -37.81
C THR A 84 8.42 -7.75 -38.23
N GLN A 85 7.65 -8.07 -39.28
CA GLN A 85 6.53 -7.24 -39.73
C GLN A 85 5.44 -7.08 -38.66
N ALA A 86 5.10 -8.16 -37.94
CA ALA A 86 4.17 -8.07 -36.83
C ALA A 86 4.69 -7.17 -35.70
N GLY A 87 5.99 -7.29 -35.37
CA GLY A 87 6.65 -6.47 -34.36
C GLY A 87 6.60 -4.97 -34.68
N LEU A 88 6.91 -4.60 -35.92
CA LEU A 88 6.80 -3.22 -36.43
C LEU A 88 5.38 -2.67 -36.30
N HIS A 89 4.38 -3.45 -36.70
CA HIS A 89 2.98 -3.04 -36.62
C HIS A 89 2.49 -2.88 -35.17
N ILE A 90 2.91 -3.79 -34.27
CA ILE A 90 2.60 -3.68 -32.83
C ILE A 90 3.24 -2.41 -32.25
N ALA A 91 4.50 -2.13 -32.57
CA ALA A 91 5.22 -0.95 -32.07
C ALA A 91 4.54 0.36 -32.50
N GLU A 92 4.10 0.48 -33.75
CA GLU A 92 3.34 1.63 -34.24
C GLU A 92 2.06 1.88 -33.43
N ARG A 93 1.33 0.82 -33.07
CA ARG A 93 0.13 0.92 -32.23
C ARG A 93 0.46 1.33 -30.80
N LEU A 94 1.57 0.83 -30.25
CA LEU A 94 2.02 1.15 -28.89
C LEU A 94 2.52 2.60 -28.77
N GLU A 95 3.09 3.16 -29.83
CA GLU A 95 3.63 4.52 -29.85
C GLU A 95 2.60 5.57 -29.38
N ASN A 96 1.35 5.43 -29.81
CA ASN A 96 0.25 6.31 -29.45
C ASN A 96 -0.17 6.22 -27.97
N ARG A 97 0.22 5.13 -27.30
CA ARG A 97 -0.11 4.85 -25.90
C ARG A 97 0.95 5.34 -24.92
N VAL A 98 2.15 5.68 -25.39
CA VAL A 98 3.25 6.13 -24.53
C VAL A 98 2.84 7.37 -23.73
N PHE A 99 3.17 7.38 -22.43
CA PHE A 99 2.89 8.51 -21.55
C PHE A 99 3.57 9.79 -22.07
N PRO A 100 2.84 10.91 -22.18
CA PRO A 100 3.42 12.20 -22.55
C PRO A 100 4.57 12.62 -21.62
N GLU A 101 4.47 12.32 -20.33
CA GLU A 101 5.50 12.58 -19.33
C GLU A 101 6.78 11.77 -19.59
N GLY A 102 6.63 10.51 -20.03
CA GLY A 102 7.75 9.66 -20.44
C GLY A 102 8.51 10.25 -21.63
N ARG A 103 7.80 10.70 -22.66
CA ARG A 103 8.40 11.39 -23.82
C ARG A 103 9.17 12.65 -23.42
N ARG A 104 8.57 13.49 -22.56
CA ARG A 104 9.24 14.69 -22.04
C ARG A 104 10.50 14.37 -21.26
N LEU A 105 10.53 13.27 -20.50
CA LEU A 105 11.74 12.86 -19.78
C LEU A 105 12.84 12.44 -20.75
N ILE A 106 12.52 11.67 -21.79
CA ILE A 106 13.46 11.30 -22.85
C ILE A 106 14.08 12.57 -23.46
N GLU A 107 13.24 13.52 -23.89
CA GLU A 107 13.68 14.81 -24.45
C GLU A 107 14.58 15.60 -23.46
N GLN A 108 14.23 15.62 -22.18
CA GLN A 108 15.02 16.29 -21.14
C GLN A 108 16.38 15.62 -20.90
N HIS A 109 16.47 14.30 -21.07
CA HIS A 109 17.74 13.58 -20.97
C HIS A 109 18.63 13.87 -22.18
N HIS A 110 18.08 13.85 -23.39
CA HIS A 110 18.82 14.27 -24.59
C HIS A 110 19.29 15.71 -24.52
N ALA A 111 18.47 16.64 -24.04
CA ALA A 111 18.85 18.04 -23.86
C ALA A 111 20.03 18.24 -22.89
N LYS A 112 20.29 17.26 -22.01
CA LYS A 112 21.44 17.23 -21.10
C LYS A 112 22.64 16.46 -21.65
N GLY A 113 22.55 15.94 -22.87
CA GLY A 113 23.57 15.10 -23.48
C GLY A 113 23.66 13.70 -22.88
N HIS A 114 22.61 13.24 -22.19
CA HIS A 114 22.56 11.88 -21.66
C HIS A 114 22.17 10.89 -22.76
N LEU A 115 22.73 9.68 -22.71
CA LEU A 115 22.25 8.55 -23.52
C LEU A 115 20.90 8.06 -22.98
N VAL A 116 19.93 7.82 -23.85
CA VAL A 116 18.63 7.26 -23.50
C VAL A 116 18.61 5.79 -23.93
N VAL A 117 18.35 4.91 -22.97
CA VAL A 117 18.35 3.47 -23.17
C VAL A 117 17.02 2.89 -22.74
N VAL A 118 16.31 2.19 -23.62
CA VAL A 118 15.12 1.42 -23.23
C VAL A 118 15.55 0.03 -22.80
N ALA A 119 15.31 -0.32 -21.54
CA ALA A 119 15.66 -1.61 -20.96
C ALA A 119 14.39 -2.36 -20.55
N SER A 120 14.04 -3.46 -21.22
CA SER A 120 12.77 -4.16 -21.02
C SER A 120 12.90 -5.69 -21.05
N SER A 121 12.02 -6.38 -20.31
CA SER A 121 11.88 -7.84 -20.39
C SER A 121 11.08 -8.29 -21.61
N THR A 122 10.39 -7.36 -22.28
CA THR A 122 9.60 -7.57 -23.49
C THR A 122 10.48 -7.97 -24.67
N TRP A 123 9.88 -8.69 -25.63
CA TRP A 123 10.54 -9.12 -26.87
C TRP A 123 11.11 -7.94 -27.69
N ARG A 124 12.40 -8.04 -28.04
CA ARG A 124 13.17 -7.05 -28.80
C ARG A 124 12.51 -6.64 -30.12
N GLY A 125 11.85 -7.57 -30.82
CA GLY A 125 11.17 -7.29 -32.09
C GLY A 125 10.07 -6.22 -32.01
N VAL A 126 9.54 -5.94 -30.81
CA VAL A 126 8.61 -4.83 -30.56
C VAL A 126 9.29 -3.66 -29.86
N VAL A 127 10.18 -3.93 -28.90
CA VAL A 127 10.83 -2.87 -28.13
C VAL A 127 11.75 -2.03 -29.00
N ALA A 128 12.54 -2.64 -29.88
CA ALA A 128 13.49 -1.94 -30.74
C ALA A 128 12.81 -0.88 -31.64
N PRO A 129 11.81 -1.23 -32.47
CA PRO A 129 11.15 -0.23 -33.31
C PRO A 129 10.35 0.80 -32.51
N LEU A 130 9.80 0.44 -31.34
CA LEU A 130 9.13 1.42 -30.48
C LEU A 130 10.14 2.41 -29.87
N ALA A 131 11.27 1.92 -29.39
CA ALA A 131 12.32 2.75 -28.79
C ALA A 131 12.92 3.72 -29.82
N GLU A 132 13.15 3.26 -31.06
CA GLU A 132 13.58 4.11 -32.18
C GLU A 132 12.58 5.25 -32.44
N ARG A 133 11.28 4.96 -32.48
CA ARG A 133 10.22 5.97 -32.62
C ARG A 133 10.14 6.96 -31.45
N LEU A 134 10.60 6.55 -30.27
CA LEU A 134 10.71 7.42 -29.09
C LEU A 134 12.02 8.22 -29.05
N GLY A 135 12.94 7.98 -29.99
CA GLY A 135 14.24 8.63 -30.05
C GLY A 135 15.27 8.04 -29.10
N ALA A 136 15.05 6.85 -28.55
CA ALA A 136 16.06 6.21 -27.69
C ALA A 136 17.32 5.84 -28.50
N ASP A 137 18.49 6.02 -27.90
CA ASP A 137 19.79 5.77 -28.53
C ASP A 137 20.10 4.27 -28.58
N HIS A 138 19.69 3.53 -27.55
CA HIS A 138 19.98 2.10 -27.42
C HIS A 138 18.83 1.31 -26.80
N VAL A 139 18.86 -0.01 -27.03
CA VAL A 139 17.82 -0.95 -26.57
C VAL A 139 18.44 -2.21 -25.97
N ILE A 140 18.04 -2.49 -24.74
CA ILE A 140 18.36 -3.71 -24.00
C ILE A 140 17.03 -4.45 -23.80
N ALA A 141 16.77 -5.47 -24.60
CA ALA A 141 15.48 -6.18 -24.61
C ALA A 141 15.68 -7.70 -24.74
N THR A 142 14.71 -8.50 -24.24
CA THR A 142 14.75 -9.96 -24.38
C THR A 142 14.71 -10.33 -25.86
N ASP A 143 15.70 -11.07 -26.32
CA ASP A 143 15.84 -11.39 -27.74
C ASP A 143 15.89 -12.90 -27.99
N TYR A 144 15.57 -13.31 -29.21
CA TYR A 144 15.47 -14.70 -29.62
C TYR A 144 16.26 -14.97 -30.90
N SER A 145 16.78 -16.18 -31.04
CA SER A 145 17.58 -16.53 -32.20
C SER A 145 16.71 -16.89 -33.40
N GLU A 146 17.33 -16.74 -34.56
CA GLU A 146 16.76 -17.09 -35.84
C GLU A 146 17.74 -17.98 -36.59
N GLU A 147 17.24 -19.04 -37.19
CA GLU A 147 18.04 -19.96 -38.00
C GLU A 147 17.34 -20.21 -39.33
N ASN A 148 18.07 -20.04 -40.44
CA ASN A 148 17.55 -20.23 -41.80
C ASN A 148 16.24 -19.45 -42.08
N GLY A 149 16.15 -18.21 -41.57
CA GLY A 149 14.97 -17.35 -41.72
C GLY A 149 13.75 -17.80 -40.91
N ARG A 150 13.93 -18.67 -39.92
CA ARG A 150 12.87 -19.16 -39.04
C ARG A 150 13.19 -18.90 -37.59
N PHE A 151 12.15 -18.61 -36.82
CA PHE A 151 12.23 -18.38 -35.39
C PHE A 151 12.49 -19.69 -34.63
N THR A 152 13.53 -19.74 -33.81
CA THR A 152 13.93 -20.95 -33.07
C THR A 152 13.23 -21.06 -31.71
N GLY A 153 12.84 -19.92 -31.12
CA GLY A 153 12.36 -19.82 -29.75
C GLY A 153 13.45 -19.86 -28.68
N ASP A 154 14.72 -20.02 -29.07
CA ASP A 154 15.86 -19.95 -28.17
C ASP A 154 16.24 -18.50 -27.90
N LEU A 155 16.69 -18.22 -26.68
CA LEU A 155 17.06 -16.86 -26.27
C LEU A 155 18.46 -16.51 -26.77
N VAL A 156 18.63 -15.29 -27.27
CA VAL A 156 19.96 -14.69 -27.43
C VAL A 156 20.38 -14.14 -26.07
N GLY A 157 21.21 -14.90 -25.35
CA GLY A 157 21.63 -14.56 -23.99
C GLY A 157 20.60 -14.95 -22.93
N ALA A 158 20.19 -14.00 -22.11
CA ALA A 158 19.30 -14.24 -20.96
C ALA A 158 17.94 -13.54 -21.13
N TRP A 159 16.91 -14.12 -20.52
CA TRP A 159 15.63 -13.42 -20.37
C TRP A 159 15.82 -12.24 -19.42
N LEU A 160 15.55 -11.02 -19.88
CA LEU A 160 15.89 -9.80 -19.15
C LEU A 160 14.88 -9.45 -18.07
N PHE A 161 14.85 -10.27 -17.02
CA PHE A 161 13.95 -10.11 -15.88
C PHE A 161 14.73 -10.04 -14.57
N GLY A 162 14.40 -9.08 -13.71
CA GLY A 162 15.03 -8.92 -12.40
C GLY A 162 16.55 -8.73 -12.47
N GLN A 163 17.30 -9.62 -11.82
CA GLN A 163 18.77 -9.54 -11.75
C GLN A 163 19.44 -9.61 -13.13
N ALA A 164 18.88 -10.40 -14.06
CA ALA A 164 19.44 -10.53 -15.41
C ALA A 164 19.37 -9.20 -16.18
N LYS A 165 18.29 -8.44 -16.02
CA LYS A 165 18.14 -7.09 -16.58
C LYS A 165 19.18 -6.12 -16.00
N ALA A 166 19.37 -6.14 -14.69
CA ALA A 166 20.37 -5.31 -14.01
C ALA A 166 21.81 -5.68 -14.43
N GLN A 167 22.09 -6.97 -14.67
CA GLN A 167 23.39 -7.42 -15.19
C GLN A 167 23.60 -6.95 -16.65
N ALA A 168 22.58 -7.05 -17.50
CA ALA A 168 22.66 -6.55 -18.87
C ALA A 168 22.90 -5.03 -18.91
N VAL A 169 22.26 -4.26 -18.03
CA VAL A 169 22.52 -2.81 -17.91
C VAL A 169 23.94 -2.51 -17.43
N ARG A 170 24.49 -3.29 -16.48
CA ARG A 170 25.89 -3.12 -16.06
C ARG A 170 26.86 -3.43 -17.20
N ALA A 171 26.68 -4.55 -17.89
CA ALA A 171 27.52 -4.94 -19.01
C ALA A 171 27.47 -3.89 -20.14
N PHE A 172 26.28 -3.38 -20.46
CA PHE A 172 26.09 -2.29 -21.41
C PHE A 172 26.79 -1.01 -20.93
N ALA A 173 26.69 -0.68 -19.65
CA ALA A 173 27.36 0.50 -19.12
C ALA A 173 28.89 0.40 -19.23
N ASP A 174 29.46 -0.77 -18.98
CA ASP A 174 30.89 -1.03 -19.13
C ASP A 174 31.33 -0.93 -20.61
N GLU A 175 30.53 -1.46 -21.55
CA GLU A 175 30.80 -1.42 -23.00
C GLU A 175 30.76 0.01 -23.58
N HIS A 176 29.92 0.87 -23.02
CA HIS A 176 29.66 2.23 -23.52
C HIS A 176 30.29 3.35 -22.66
N ASP A 177 31.23 3.01 -21.76
CA ASP A 177 31.89 3.95 -20.85
C ASP A 177 30.90 4.79 -20.02
N ILE A 178 29.78 4.21 -19.59
CA ILE A 178 28.71 4.90 -18.83
C ILE A 178 28.99 4.82 -17.32
N ARG A 179 28.95 5.96 -16.64
CA ARG A 179 29.04 6.00 -15.17
C ARG A 179 27.67 5.83 -14.53
N LEU A 180 27.38 4.62 -14.02
CA LEU A 180 26.09 4.31 -13.40
C LEU A 180 25.77 5.17 -12.17
N SER A 181 26.77 5.58 -11.39
CA SER A 181 26.57 6.47 -10.23
C SER A 181 26.04 7.86 -10.59
N ASP A 182 26.22 8.28 -11.85
CA ASP A 182 25.73 9.58 -12.33
C ASP A 182 24.47 9.40 -13.21
N SER A 183 24.06 8.16 -13.44
CA SER A 183 22.98 7.75 -14.35
C SER A 183 21.63 7.59 -13.65
N PHE A 184 20.59 7.45 -14.46
CA PHE A 184 19.19 7.42 -14.04
C PHE A 184 18.53 6.11 -14.44
N ALA A 185 17.56 5.65 -13.65
CA ALA A 185 16.73 4.51 -14.02
C ALA A 185 15.26 4.79 -13.66
N TYR A 186 14.35 4.45 -14.56
CA TYR A 186 12.92 4.64 -14.42
C TYR A 186 12.23 3.28 -14.49
N SER A 187 11.48 2.90 -13.46
CA SER A 187 10.70 1.66 -13.44
C SER A 187 9.56 1.69 -12.41
N ASP A 188 8.53 0.87 -12.63
CA ASP A 188 7.35 0.70 -11.79
C ASP A 188 7.27 -0.66 -11.06
N ALA A 189 8.09 -1.63 -11.46
CA ALA A 189 7.98 -3.02 -11.02
C ALA A 189 8.98 -3.38 -9.90
N TRP A 190 8.52 -4.12 -8.89
CA TRP A 190 9.36 -4.61 -7.80
C TRP A 190 10.63 -5.34 -8.25
N PHE A 191 10.54 -6.14 -9.31
CA PHE A 191 11.68 -6.91 -9.80
C PHE A 191 12.78 -6.01 -10.40
N ASP A 192 12.45 -4.81 -10.83
CA ASP A 192 13.43 -3.81 -11.30
C ASP A 192 14.11 -3.05 -10.16
N ARG A 193 13.84 -3.39 -8.89
CA ARG A 193 14.64 -2.91 -7.75
C ARG A 193 16.15 -3.12 -8.00
N TYR A 194 16.52 -4.22 -8.65
CA TYR A 194 17.93 -4.51 -8.94
C TYR A 194 18.53 -3.52 -9.92
N LEU A 195 17.77 -3.06 -10.92
CA LEU A 195 18.16 -2.01 -11.85
C LEU A 195 18.23 -0.65 -11.12
N LEU A 196 17.19 -0.31 -10.36
CA LEU A 196 17.12 0.94 -9.61
C LEU A 196 18.27 1.06 -8.59
N GLU A 197 18.69 -0.04 -7.95
CA GLU A 197 19.84 -0.07 -7.04
C GLU A 197 21.19 0.06 -7.75
N THR A 198 21.27 -0.08 -9.09
CA THR A 198 22.54 0.04 -9.82
C THR A 198 22.95 1.47 -10.12
N VAL A 199 21.99 2.41 -10.13
CA VAL A 199 22.20 3.79 -10.59
C VAL A 199 22.23 4.77 -9.43
N GLY A 200 22.82 5.95 -9.64
CA GLY A 200 22.80 7.02 -8.64
C GLY A 200 21.46 7.74 -8.50
N TYR A 201 20.66 7.81 -9.57
CA TYR A 201 19.41 8.53 -9.60
C TYR A 201 18.20 7.64 -9.97
N PRO A 202 17.80 6.71 -9.08
CA PRO A 202 16.60 5.90 -9.30
C PRO A 202 15.33 6.75 -9.23
N ARG A 203 14.40 6.50 -10.15
CA ARG A 203 13.09 7.14 -10.26
C ARG A 203 12.04 6.07 -10.39
N VAL A 204 11.09 6.10 -9.47
CA VAL A 204 10.05 5.08 -9.40
C VAL A 204 8.79 5.64 -10.03
N VAL A 205 8.32 5.04 -11.12
CA VAL A 205 7.15 5.53 -11.88
C VAL A 205 5.96 4.67 -11.53
N ASN A 206 4.79 5.25 -11.22
CA ASN A 206 3.54 4.50 -11.00
C ASN A 206 3.68 3.15 -10.24
N PRO A 207 4.42 3.09 -9.11
CA PRO A 207 4.92 1.82 -8.60
C PRO A 207 3.83 0.89 -8.09
N ASP A 208 4.08 -0.41 -8.23
CA ASP A 208 3.40 -1.42 -7.44
C ASP A 208 3.64 -1.24 -5.93
N LEU A 209 2.89 -1.98 -5.12
CA LEU A 209 2.92 -1.81 -3.67
C LEU A 209 4.30 -2.04 -3.04
N ALA A 210 4.98 -3.08 -3.51
CA ALA A 210 6.24 -3.52 -2.94
C ALA A 210 7.33 -2.52 -3.32
N LEU A 211 7.35 -2.05 -4.57
CA LEU A 211 8.29 -1.04 -5.02
C LEU A 211 8.01 0.32 -4.36
N ARG A 212 6.74 0.70 -4.18
CA ARG A 212 6.38 1.94 -3.45
C ARG A 212 6.89 1.92 -2.00
N ALA A 213 6.79 0.77 -1.34
CA ALA A 213 7.34 0.59 0.00
C ALA A 213 8.87 0.74 0.01
N LEU A 214 9.58 0.11 -0.92
CA LEU A 214 11.04 0.23 -1.05
C LEU A 214 11.48 1.66 -1.37
N ALA A 215 10.79 2.32 -2.31
CA ALA A 215 11.05 3.71 -2.68
C ALA A 215 10.93 4.63 -1.46
N THR A 216 9.89 4.45 -0.65
CA THR A 216 9.68 5.20 0.59
C THR A 216 10.81 4.94 1.61
N LEU A 217 11.25 3.68 1.75
CA LEU A 217 12.33 3.32 2.68
C LEU A 217 13.69 3.87 2.26
N ARG A 218 13.96 3.92 0.95
CA ARG A 218 15.24 4.39 0.37
C ARG A 218 15.24 5.88 0.03
N GLY A 219 14.11 6.58 0.23
CA GLY A 219 13.96 7.98 -0.17
C GLY A 219 13.99 8.19 -1.69
N TRP A 220 13.66 7.17 -2.47
CA TRP A 220 13.64 7.27 -3.92
C TRP A 220 12.42 8.10 -4.39
N PRO A 221 12.63 9.05 -5.30
CA PRO A 221 11.56 9.86 -5.86
C PRO A 221 10.52 9.01 -6.59
N VAL A 222 9.24 9.22 -6.26
CA VAL A 222 8.10 8.57 -6.92
C VAL A 222 7.45 9.56 -7.89
N LEU A 223 7.36 9.18 -9.15
CA LEU A 223 6.70 9.91 -10.23
C LEU A 223 5.33 9.29 -10.50
N SER A 224 4.36 10.13 -10.85
CA SER A 224 3.02 9.71 -11.25
C SER A 224 2.73 10.24 -12.65
N PHE A 225 2.59 9.33 -13.62
CA PHE A 225 2.20 9.69 -14.99
C PHE A 225 0.72 9.45 -15.19
N ARG A 226 0.02 10.38 -15.87
CA ARG A 226 -1.42 10.29 -16.11
C ARG A 226 -1.67 9.93 -17.58
N GLY A 227 -2.45 8.87 -17.82
CA GLY A 227 -2.83 8.45 -19.18
C GLY A 227 -3.91 9.35 -19.79
N ARG A 228 -3.96 9.41 -21.13
CA ARG A 228 -4.98 10.17 -21.90
C ARG A 228 -6.44 9.71 -21.66
N ASP A 229 -6.64 8.51 -21.12
CA ASP A 229 -7.97 7.93 -20.77
C ASP A 229 -8.12 7.64 -19.27
N ALA A 230 -7.34 8.29 -18.41
CA ALA A 230 -7.44 8.09 -16.97
C ALA A 230 -8.65 8.85 -16.39
N GLU A 231 -9.84 8.22 -16.44
CA GLU A 231 -10.81 8.48 -15.37
C GLU A 231 -10.10 8.28 -14.02
N PRO A 232 -10.32 9.15 -13.02
CA PRO A 232 -9.76 8.94 -11.70
C PRO A 232 -10.43 7.71 -11.09
N ARG A 233 -9.81 6.53 -11.28
CA ARG A 233 -10.15 5.33 -10.53
C ARG A 233 -9.15 5.20 -9.40
N PRO A 234 -9.57 5.33 -8.14
CA PRO A 234 -8.71 4.97 -7.03
C PRO A 234 -8.42 3.47 -7.18
N GLY A 235 -7.18 3.12 -7.53
CA GLY A 235 -6.74 1.74 -7.44
C GLY A 235 -6.96 1.21 -6.02
N PRO A 236 -7.10 -0.11 -5.83
CA PRO A 236 -7.26 -0.67 -4.49
C PRO A 236 -6.06 -0.21 -3.67
N GLU A 237 -6.31 0.58 -2.64
CA GLU A 237 -5.23 1.18 -1.88
C GLU A 237 -4.41 0.08 -1.21
N ILE A 238 -3.18 0.40 -0.78
CA ILE A 238 -2.46 -0.33 0.28
C ILE A 238 -3.43 -0.82 1.36
N TYR A 239 -4.42 0.00 1.69
CA TYR A 239 -5.50 -0.28 2.61
C TYR A 239 -6.42 -1.43 2.20
N ASP A 240 -6.75 -1.62 0.92
CA ASP A 240 -7.58 -2.73 0.44
C ASP A 240 -6.84 -4.07 0.42
N LEU A 241 -5.54 -4.05 0.11
CA LEU A 241 -4.68 -5.24 0.20
C LEU A 241 -4.31 -5.54 1.65
N ALA A 242 -4.02 -4.53 2.46
CA ALA A 242 -3.90 -4.66 3.90
C ALA A 242 -5.19 -5.20 4.48
N ARG A 243 -6.37 -4.68 4.10
CA ARG A 243 -7.69 -5.20 4.47
C ARG A 243 -7.84 -6.67 4.11
N ALA A 244 -7.49 -7.10 2.89
CA ALA A 244 -7.60 -8.50 2.47
C ALA A 244 -6.59 -9.45 3.16
N LEU A 245 -5.34 -9.01 3.37
CA LEU A 245 -4.28 -9.80 4.02
C LEU A 245 -4.39 -9.80 5.55
N LEU A 246 -4.93 -8.73 6.13
CA LEU A 246 -5.17 -8.57 7.56
C LEU A 246 -6.53 -9.10 7.99
N HIS A 247 -7.52 -9.25 7.11
CA HIS A 247 -8.83 -9.80 7.49
C HIS A 247 -8.74 -11.12 8.29
N PRO A 248 -7.91 -12.12 7.90
CA PRO A 248 -7.72 -13.33 8.70
C PRO A 248 -6.83 -13.15 9.94
N LEU A 249 -6.01 -12.08 10.02
CA LEU A 249 -5.03 -11.83 11.09
C LEU A 249 -5.50 -10.79 12.13
N VAL A 250 -6.45 -9.91 11.79
CA VAL A 250 -6.81 -8.73 12.58
C VAL A 250 -8.17 -8.85 13.25
N LEU A 251 -9.11 -9.68 12.76
CA LEU A 251 -10.28 -10.06 13.54
C LEU A 251 -10.85 -11.45 13.14
N PRO A 252 -10.44 -12.55 13.77
CA PRO A 252 -11.25 -13.76 13.82
C PRO A 252 -12.43 -13.64 14.81
N PHE A 253 -12.65 -12.46 15.39
CA PHE A 253 -13.60 -12.18 16.46
C PHE A 253 -14.98 -11.79 15.92
N ARG A 254 -16.03 -12.12 16.67
CA ARG A 254 -17.39 -11.66 16.33
C ARG A 254 -17.52 -10.20 16.72
N LEU A 255 -17.95 -9.34 15.79
CA LEU A 255 -18.27 -7.94 16.08
C LEU A 255 -19.79 -7.79 16.20
N ASP A 256 -20.28 -7.46 17.39
CA ASP A 256 -21.64 -6.95 17.59
C ASP A 256 -21.61 -5.42 17.42
N VAL A 257 -22.25 -4.92 16.37
CA VAL A 257 -22.14 -3.51 15.97
C VAL A 257 -23.51 -2.93 15.76
N ASP A 258 -23.77 -1.80 16.40
CA ASP A 258 -24.94 -0.97 16.16
C ASP A 258 -24.54 0.49 15.90
N GLY A 259 -25.35 1.19 15.10
CA GLY A 259 -25.10 2.57 14.68
C GLY A 259 -24.08 2.72 13.53
N LEU A 260 -23.70 1.65 12.83
CA LEU A 260 -22.66 1.68 11.79
C LEU A 260 -22.94 2.70 10.65
N GLN A 261 -24.22 2.97 10.39
CA GLN A 261 -24.67 3.98 9.42
C GLN A 261 -24.24 5.40 9.78
N ASN A 262 -23.96 5.68 11.05
CA ASN A 262 -23.60 7.01 11.55
C ASN A 262 -22.19 7.43 11.16
N ILE A 263 -21.34 6.49 10.71
CA ILE A 263 -20.08 6.81 10.04
C ILE A 263 -20.41 7.26 8.60
N PRO A 264 -20.13 8.53 8.25
CA PRO A 264 -20.35 9.04 6.89
C PRO A 264 -19.52 8.25 5.87
N ARG A 265 -20.06 8.08 4.65
CA ARG A 265 -19.35 7.42 3.55
C ARG A 265 -18.32 8.34 2.89
N ASP A 266 -18.54 9.65 2.95
CA ASP A 266 -17.78 10.70 2.28
C ASP A 266 -17.61 11.92 3.21
N GLY A 267 -16.65 12.80 2.90
CA GLY A 267 -16.34 13.99 3.70
C GLY A 267 -15.47 13.71 4.94
N GLY A 268 -14.75 14.73 5.41
CA GLY A 268 -13.86 14.59 6.57
C GLY A 268 -14.65 14.26 7.83
N CYS A 269 -14.19 13.31 8.65
CA CYS A 269 -14.84 13.00 9.92
C CYS A 269 -13.84 12.53 10.98
N ILE A 270 -14.19 12.72 12.24
CA ILE A 270 -13.34 12.35 13.39
C ILE A 270 -14.00 11.20 14.15
N LEU A 271 -13.44 10.00 14.08
CA LEU A 271 -13.89 8.83 14.84
C LEU A 271 -13.27 8.88 16.24
N ALA A 272 -14.07 9.22 17.25
CA ALA A 272 -13.61 9.35 18.63
C ALA A 272 -14.09 8.16 19.47
N SER A 273 -13.15 7.39 20.03
CA SER A 273 -13.49 6.20 20.82
C SER A 273 -12.83 6.18 22.21
N ASN A 274 -13.47 5.50 23.16
CA ASN A 274 -12.85 5.16 24.43
C ASN A 274 -11.70 4.15 24.25
N HIS A 275 -10.83 4.08 25.24
CA HIS A 275 -9.59 3.29 25.21
C HIS A 275 -9.51 2.33 26.41
N ARG A 276 -9.81 1.06 26.18
CA ARG A 276 -9.80 -0.05 27.14
C ARG A 276 -8.74 -1.12 26.82
N SER A 277 -8.33 -1.24 25.56
CA SER A 277 -7.45 -2.30 25.06
C SER A 277 -6.52 -1.80 23.94
N TYR A 278 -5.41 -2.52 23.72
CA TYR A 278 -4.55 -2.27 22.56
C TYR A 278 -5.27 -2.56 21.22
N LEU A 279 -6.37 -3.32 21.25
CA LEU A 279 -7.16 -3.67 20.07
C LEU A 279 -8.14 -2.56 19.63
N ASP A 280 -8.44 -1.57 20.47
CA ASP A 280 -9.49 -0.57 20.19
C ASP A 280 -9.25 0.17 18.88
N GLY A 281 -8.00 0.58 18.62
CA GLY A 281 -7.63 1.22 17.37
C GLY A 281 -7.89 0.33 16.15
N LEU A 282 -7.61 -0.97 16.25
CA LEU A 282 -7.86 -1.91 15.16
C LEU A 282 -9.37 -2.11 14.92
N VAL A 283 -10.17 -2.14 16.00
CA VAL A 283 -11.63 -2.25 15.91
C VAL A 283 -12.22 -1.00 15.24
N VAL A 284 -11.79 0.21 15.64
CA VAL A 284 -12.23 1.47 14.99
C VAL A 284 -11.88 1.48 13.50
N ALA A 285 -10.68 1.03 13.13
CA ALA A 285 -10.29 0.91 11.72
C ALA A 285 -11.20 -0.08 10.96
N ALA A 286 -11.53 -1.22 11.56
CA ALA A 286 -12.41 -2.21 10.95
C ALA A 286 -13.84 -1.68 10.75
N LEU A 287 -14.39 -0.96 11.74
CA LEU A 287 -15.70 -0.32 11.63
C LEU A 287 -15.76 0.70 10.49
N ALA A 288 -14.75 1.56 10.39
CA ALA A 288 -14.64 2.52 9.31
C ALA A 288 -14.48 1.85 7.93
N SER A 289 -13.71 0.75 7.87
CA SER A 289 -13.52 -0.04 6.66
C SER A 289 -14.84 -0.62 6.13
N ARG A 290 -15.72 -1.11 7.02
CA ARG A 290 -17.08 -1.58 6.66
C ARG A 290 -17.95 -0.49 6.01
N ARG A 291 -17.56 0.77 6.16
CA ARG A 291 -18.21 1.94 5.57
C ARG A 291 -17.46 2.53 4.38
N GLY A 292 -16.44 1.83 3.89
CA GLY A 292 -15.60 2.28 2.77
C GLY A 292 -14.64 3.41 3.14
N ARG A 293 -14.43 3.65 4.44
CA ARG A 293 -13.60 4.75 4.94
C ARG A 293 -12.18 4.29 5.22
N LYS A 294 -11.25 5.20 4.93
CA LYS A 294 -9.82 5.09 5.25
C LYS A 294 -9.55 5.94 6.48
N VAL A 295 -8.85 5.37 7.47
CA VAL A 295 -8.66 5.99 8.78
C VAL A 295 -7.19 6.27 9.04
N ARG A 296 -6.88 7.50 9.47
CA ARG A 296 -5.58 7.87 10.01
C ARG A 296 -5.68 8.00 11.53
N PHE A 297 -4.81 7.34 12.29
CA PHE A 297 -4.69 7.56 13.73
C PHE A 297 -3.58 8.57 14.03
N LEU A 298 -3.78 9.29 15.12
CA LEU A 298 -2.77 10.09 15.80
C LEU A 298 -2.07 9.19 16.82
N GLY A 299 -0.89 8.67 16.46
CA GLY A 299 -0.19 7.63 17.22
C GLY A 299 1.09 8.10 17.90
N LYS A 300 1.44 7.44 19.02
CA LYS A 300 2.73 7.61 19.72
C LYS A 300 3.88 7.18 18.80
N ARG A 301 4.97 7.96 18.72
CA ARG A 301 6.12 7.70 17.84
C ARG A 301 6.73 6.30 18.04
N GLU A 302 6.70 5.76 19.25
CA GLU A 302 7.24 4.45 19.59
C GLU A 302 6.49 3.29 18.90
N ILE A 303 5.21 3.47 18.54
CA ILE A 303 4.45 2.50 17.73
C ILE A 303 4.95 2.49 16.27
N PHE A 304 5.46 3.62 15.78
CA PHE A 304 6.10 3.75 14.47
C PHE A 304 7.54 3.19 14.43
N GLU A 305 8.10 2.82 15.59
CA GLU A 305 9.43 2.22 15.71
C GLU A 305 9.39 0.71 16.01
N ALA A 306 8.21 0.16 16.35
CA ALA A 306 8.01 -1.28 16.52
C ALA A 306 8.21 -2.04 15.18
N PRO A 307 9.21 -2.93 15.06
CA PRO A 307 9.68 -3.46 13.76
C PRO A 307 8.63 -4.19 12.92
N VAL A 308 7.65 -4.83 13.58
CA VAL A 308 6.59 -5.61 12.93
C VAL A 308 5.42 -4.72 12.47
N PHE A 309 5.10 -3.65 13.22
CA PHE A 309 3.96 -2.77 12.95
C PHE A 309 4.35 -1.47 12.24
N LYS A 310 5.63 -1.11 12.23
CA LYS A 310 6.21 0.09 11.59
C LYS A 310 5.81 0.24 10.13
N HIS A 311 5.79 -0.86 9.38
CA HIS A 311 5.44 -0.84 7.95
C HIS A 311 3.92 -0.73 7.76
N LEU A 312 3.13 -1.39 8.60
CA LEU A 312 1.66 -1.33 8.60
C LEU A 312 1.13 0.07 8.93
N VAL A 313 1.70 0.67 9.98
CA VAL A 313 1.34 1.99 10.52
C VAL A 313 1.77 3.09 9.55
N ARG A 314 2.93 2.99 8.89
CA ARG A 314 3.32 3.97 7.85
C ARG A 314 2.49 3.84 6.58
N ALA A 315 2.15 2.61 6.19
CA ALA A 315 1.33 2.32 5.02
C ALA A 315 -0.15 2.74 5.22
N ALA A 316 -0.64 2.73 6.46
CA ALA A 316 -1.96 3.23 6.85
C ALA A 316 -2.04 4.77 7.01
N GLY A 317 -1.00 5.52 6.60
CA GLY A 317 -1.05 6.98 6.55
C GLY A 317 -1.15 7.68 7.91
N GLN A 318 -0.65 7.04 8.96
CA GLN A 318 -0.80 7.45 10.36
C GLN A 318 -0.01 8.73 10.65
N ILE A 319 -0.57 9.63 11.45
CA ILE A 319 0.05 10.94 11.77
C ILE A 319 0.88 10.77 13.06
N PRO A 320 2.22 10.89 13.00
CA PRO A 320 3.07 10.75 14.18
C PRO A 320 2.92 11.97 15.11
N VAL A 321 2.77 11.72 16.41
CA VAL A 321 2.69 12.78 17.43
C VAL A 321 3.89 12.67 18.39
N ASP A 322 4.75 13.70 18.39
CA ASP A 322 5.80 13.88 19.40
C ASP A 322 5.20 14.58 20.63
N ARG A 323 5.02 13.87 21.75
CA ARG A 323 4.61 14.49 23.02
C ARG A 323 5.86 14.99 23.74
N GLY A 324 6.10 16.30 23.63
CA GLY A 324 7.20 16.98 24.32
C GLY A 324 7.74 18.22 23.58
N SER A 325 7.44 18.37 22.29
CA SER A 325 7.99 19.46 21.46
C SER A 325 7.12 20.71 21.34
N GLY A 326 5.87 20.69 21.86
CA GLY A 326 4.92 21.79 21.64
C GLY A 326 4.56 22.05 20.17
N SER A 327 4.91 21.15 19.25
CA SER A 327 4.80 21.42 17.81
C SER A 327 3.35 21.34 17.30
N ALA A 328 2.88 22.37 16.60
CA ALA A 328 1.56 22.41 15.94
C ALA A 328 1.41 21.48 14.72
N LYS A 329 2.50 20.81 14.32
CA LYS A 329 2.60 20.01 13.08
C LYS A 329 1.59 18.84 13.01
N PRO A 330 1.36 18.04 14.07
CA PRO A 330 0.41 16.92 14.00
C PRO A 330 -1.04 17.37 13.86
N LEU A 331 -1.40 18.49 14.47
CA LEU A 331 -2.73 19.09 14.33
C LEU A 331 -2.95 19.56 12.88
N ARG A 332 -1.98 20.28 12.31
CA ARG A 332 -2.07 20.73 10.91
C ARG A 332 -2.22 19.58 9.92
N SER A 333 -1.43 18.51 10.06
CA SER A 333 -1.56 17.33 9.21
C SER A 333 -2.90 16.61 9.35
N ALA A 334 -3.53 16.67 10.53
CA ALA A 334 -4.86 16.12 10.74
C ALA A 334 -5.94 16.99 10.07
N LEU A 335 -5.81 18.32 10.13
CA LEU A 335 -6.70 19.25 9.43
C LEU A 335 -6.60 19.07 7.91
N ASP A 336 -5.38 19.02 7.36
CA ASP A 336 -5.18 18.78 5.92
C ASP A 336 -5.82 17.46 5.45
N ALA A 337 -5.86 16.44 6.32
CA ALA A 337 -6.49 15.16 6.03
C ALA A 337 -8.02 15.24 6.07
N LEU A 338 -8.59 15.94 7.05
CA LEU A 338 -10.02 16.19 7.13
C LEU A 338 -10.51 17.01 5.91
N ASP A 339 -9.75 18.01 5.48
CA ASP A 339 -10.05 18.82 4.29
C ASP A 339 -10.05 17.99 2.99
N ARG A 340 -9.21 16.96 2.90
CA ARG A 340 -9.22 16.00 1.78
C ARG A 340 -10.35 14.97 1.86
N GLY A 341 -11.23 15.07 2.84
CA GLY A 341 -12.35 14.15 3.01
C GLY A 341 -11.99 12.82 3.67
N GLU A 342 -10.84 12.73 4.36
CA GLU A 342 -10.35 11.52 5.01
C GLU A 342 -10.89 11.40 6.46
N ALA A 343 -10.91 10.19 7.02
CA ALA A 343 -11.32 10.00 8.42
C ALA A 343 -10.11 9.99 9.37
N ILE A 344 -10.21 10.70 10.48
CA ILE A 344 -9.22 10.66 11.57
C ILE A 344 -9.79 9.83 12.72
N ALA A 345 -9.06 8.82 13.19
CA ALA A 345 -9.40 8.14 14.44
C ALA A 345 -8.55 8.65 15.59
N ILE A 346 -9.21 8.91 16.71
CA ILE A 346 -8.58 9.39 17.93
C ILE A 346 -9.17 8.68 19.14
N LEU A 347 -8.31 8.37 20.10
CA LEU A 347 -8.69 7.90 21.42
C LEU A 347 -8.39 9.04 22.39
N PRO A 348 -9.37 9.90 22.75
CA PRO A 348 -9.09 11.18 23.41
C PRO A 348 -8.39 11.03 24.77
N GLN A 349 -8.59 9.90 25.48
CA GLN A 349 -7.86 9.56 26.71
C GLN A 349 -6.34 9.53 26.51
N GLY A 350 -5.88 9.18 25.31
CA GLY A 350 -4.47 9.22 24.92
C GLY A 350 -3.57 8.13 25.53
N THR A 351 -4.07 7.38 26.51
CA THR A 351 -3.52 6.13 27.07
C THR A 351 -4.66 5.33 27.69
N ILE A 352 -4.54 3.99 27.74
CA ILE A 352 -5.47 3.14 28.51
C ILE A 352 -5.35 3.49 30.00
N PRO A 353 -6.45 3.82 30.70
CA PRO A 353 -6.46 4.07 32.15
C PRO A 353 -5.91 2.89 32.97
N ARG A 354 -5.48 3.13 34.21
CA ARG A 354 -4.82 2.12 35.07
C ARG A 354 -5.54 1.99 36.42
N GLY A 355 -5.47 0.81 37.02
CA GLY A 355 -5.99 0.57 38.37
C GLY A 355 -7.47 0.93 38.48
N GLU A 356 -7.84 1.71 39.50
CA GLU A 356 -9.22 2.15 39.74
C GLU A 356 -9.74 3.09 38.65
N ASP A 357 -8.86 3.86 37.99
CA ASP A 357 -9.24 4.76 36.89
C ASP A 357 -9.80 4.01 35.68
N PHE A 358 -9.48 2.71 35.53
CA PHE A 358 -10.04 1.86 34.47
C PHE A 358 -11.53 1.60 34.64
N PHE A 359 -12.01 1.58 35.89
CA PHE A 359 -13.40 1.29 36.24
C PHE A 359 -14.22 2.56 36.52
N THR A 360 -13.60 3.74 36.36
CA THR A 360 -14.25 5.01 36.65
C THR A 360 -15.29 5.34 35.56
N PRO A 361 -16.53 5.71 35.92
CA PRO A 361 -17.61 6.00 34.97
C PRO A 361 -17.41 7.29 34.17
N VAL A 362 -16.47 8.13 34.62
CA VAL A 362 -16.11 9.38 33.97
C VAL A 362 -14.90 9.15 33.07
N LEU A 363 -15.10 9.36 31.77
CA LEU A 363 -14.02 9.25 30.79
C LEU A 363 -13.35 10.61 30.60
N ASN A 364 -12.06 10.70 30.88
CA ASN A 364 -11.28 11.94 30.74
C ASN A 364 -10.56 11.98 29.38
N GLY A 365 -10.79 13.03 28.59
CA GLY A 365 -10.21 13.21 27.26
C GLY A 365 -9.27 14.41 27.18
N LYS A 366 -8.39 14.43 26.17
CA LYS A 366 -7.53 15.57 25.83
C LYS A 366 -8.18 16.47 24.78
N PRO A 367 -7.88 17.80 24.78
CA PRO A 367 -8.58 18.79 23.96
C PRO A 367 -8.37 18.64 22.44
N GLY A 368 -7.45 17.78 21.99
CA GLY A 368 -7.11 17.63 20.57
C GLY A 368 -8.28 17.24 19.68
N VAL A 369 -9.24 16.45 20.19
CA VAL A 369 -10.45 16.08 19.44
C VAL A 369 -11.35 17.30 19.16
N ALA A 370 -11.57 18.14 20.18
CA ALA A 370 -12.38 19.35 20.04
C ALA A 370 -11.68 20.40 19.16
N ARG A 371 -10.37 20.59 19.33
CA ARG A 371 -9.57 21.52 18.50
C ARG A 371 -9.64 21.14 17.01
N MET A 372 -9.52 19.86 16.68
CA MET A 372 -9.65 19.40 15.28
C MET A 372 -11.07 19.64 14.74
N ALA A 373 -12.10 19.29 15.51
CA ALA A 373 -13.48 19.40 15.07
C ALA A 373 -13.90 20.85 14.82
N VAL A 374 -13.56 21.76 15.72
CA VAL A 374 -13.86 23.20 15.57
C VAL A 374 -13.09 23.79 14.39
N ALA A 375 -11.79 23.51 14.26
CA ALA A 375 -10.96 24.09 13.21
C ALA A 375 -11.27 23.57 11.80
N SER A 376 -11.67 22.30 11.66
CA SER A 376 -12.03 21.71 10.36
C SER A 376 -13.52 21.80 10.02
N GLY A 377 -14.36 22.06 11.02
CA GLY A 377 -15.81 21.90 10.90
C GLY A 377 -16.26 20.44 10.72
N ALA A 378 -15.35 19.45 10.82
CA ALA A 378 -15.68 18.04 10.63
C ALA A 378 -16.51 17.48 11.80
N PRO A 379 -17.49 16.59 11.54
CA PRO A 379 -18.26 15.94 12.59
C PRO A 379 -17.41 14.96 13.40
N VAL A 380 -17.65 14.91 14.70
CA VAL A 380 -17.12 13.89 15.60
C VAL A 380 -18.13 12.75 15.70
N ILE A 381 -17.71 11.54 15.36
CA ILE A 381 -18.51 10.32 15.48
C ILE A 381 -18.10 9.59 16.77
N PRO A 382 -18.94 9.59 17.82
CA PRO A 382 -18.62 8.91 19.07
C PRO A 382 -18.78 7.39 18.92
N ILE A 383 -17.79 6.64 19.40
CA ILE A 383 -17.74 5.17 19.33
C ILE A 383 -17.44 4.61 20.73
N ALA A 384 -18.38 3.86 21.29
CA ALA A 384 -18.14 3.07 22.49
C ALA A 384 -17.72 1.64 22.13
N LEU A 385 -16.62 1.19 22.75
CA LEU A 385 -16.09 -0.16 22.65
C LEU A 385 -15.99 -0.80 24.04
N TRP A 386 -16.35 -2.07 24.12
CA TRP A 386 -16.16 -2.91 25.30
C TRP A 386 -15.98 -4.37 24.91
N ASP A 387 -15.60 -5.19 25.90
CA ASP A 387 -15.13 -6.57 25.74
C ASP A 387 -13.77 -6.72 25.03
N THR A 388 -13.19 -5.61 24.53
CA THR A 388 -11.86 -5.60 23.90
C THR A 388 -10.75 -5.90 24.90
N GLU A 389 -10.95 -5.58 26.18
CA GLU A 389 -10.05 -5.85 27.29
C GLU A 389 -9.98 -7.34 27.66
N HIS A 390 -10.99 -8.14 27.33
CA HIS A 390 -11.03 -9.57 27.64
C HIS A 390 -10.29 -10.42 26.62
N MET A 391 -9.95 -9.84 25.47
CA MET A 391 -9.34 -10.57 24.36
C MET A 391 -7.84 -10.42 24.30
N TRP A 392 -7.36 -9.24 24.68
CA TRP A 392 -5.95 -9.02 24.93
C TRP A 392 -5.81 -8.18 26.20
N PRO A 393 -6.00 -8.81 27.37
CA PRO A 393 -5.80 -8.13 28.64
C PRO A 393 -4.38 -7.59 28.70
N ARG A 394 -4.23 -6.39 29.23
CA ARG A 394 -2.92 -5.74 29.35
C ARG A 394 -1.93 -6.54 30.21
N SER A 395 -2.44 -7.38 31.11
CA SER A 395 -1.69 -8.30 31.97
C SER A 395 -1.07 -9.50 31.21
N GLU A 396 -1.51 -9.77 29.98
CA GLU A 396 -1.05 -10.93 29.20
C GLU A 396 -0.06 -10.54 28.08
N ARG A 397 1.05 -11.29 28.02
CA ARG A 397 2.14 -11.07 27.06
C ARG A 397 1.80 -11.48 25.63
N VAL A 398 0.84 -12.38 25.46
CA VAL A 398 0.36 -12.91 24.17
C VAL A 398 -1.16 -13.00 24.21
N PRO A 399 -1.87 -12.82 23.07
CA PRO A 399 -3.31 -13.01 23.04
C PRO A 399 -3.67 -14.48 23.22
N ASP A 400 -4.62 -14.78 24.11
CA ASP A 400 -5.13 -16.14 24.28
C ASP A 400 -5.99 -16.54 23.06
N LEU A 401 -5.52 -17.54 22.31
CA LEU A 401 -6.18 -18.09 21.13
C LEU A 401 -7.58 -18.67 21.42
N ALA A 402 -7.89 -19.03 22.67
CA ALA A 402 -9.24 -19.42 23.07
C ALA A 402 -10.23 -18.24 23.07
N MET A 403 -9.72 -17.01 23.23
CA MET A 403 -10.51 -15.78 23.26
C MET A 403 -10.96 -15.31 21.86
N ILE A 404 -10.45 -15.94 20.79
CA ILE A 404 -10.86 -15.69 19.40
C ILE A 404 -12.38 -15.88 19.18
N LYS A 405 -13.03 -16.71 19.99
CA LYS A 405 -14.47 -16.97 19.90
C LYS A 405 -15.34 -15.90 20.58
N ARG A 406 -14.75 -14.94 21.30
CA ARG A 406 -15.50 -13.90 22.03
C ARG A 406 -16.01 -12.82 21.09
N THR A 407 -17.08 -12.16 21.52
CA THR A 407 -17.70 -11.04 20.82
C THR A 407 -17.08 -9.73 21.33
N VAL A 408 -16.70 -8.84 20.42
CA VAL A 408 -16.43 -7.43 20.71
C VAL A 408 -17.69 -6.65 20.39
N SER A 409 -18.05 -5.75 21.28
CA SER A 409 -19.24 -4.94 21.14
C SER A 409 -18.87 -3.50 20.81
N ALA A 410 -19.56 -2.92 19.83
CA ALA A 410 -19.39 -1.54 19.41
C ALA A 410 -20.74 -0.84 19.25
N ARG A 411 -20.84 0.39 19.76
CA ARG A 411 -21.97 1.30 19.53
C ARG A 411 -21.48 2.62 18.99
N ILE A 412 -22.07 3.06 17.90
CA ILE A 412 -21.66 4.24 17.16
C ILE A 412 -22.80 5.26 17.23
N GLY A 413 -22.56 6.39 17.90
CA GLY A 413 -23.56 7.42 18.08
C GLY A 413 -23.69 8.36 16.89
N GLU A 414 -24.70 9.23 16.94
CA GLU A 414 -24.94 10.26 15.94
C GLU A 414 -23.77 11.25 15.81
N PRO A 415 -23.54 11.82 14.61
CA PRO A 415 -22.52 12.85 14.40
C PRO A 415 -22.70 14.07 15.29
N LEU A 416 -21.63 14.46 16.00
CA LEU A 416 -21.56 15.66 16.83
C LEU A 416 -20.85 16.78 16.08
N TRP A 417 -21.50 17.93 15.98
CA TRP A 417 -20.94 19.13 15.35
C TRP A 417 -20.52 20.13 16.43
N LEU A 418 -19.22 20.32 16.60
CA LEU A 418 -18.67 21.22 17.61
C LEU A 418 -18.46 22.60 16.97
N LYS A 419 -18.89 23.66 17.67
CA LYS A 419 -18.76 25.05 17.22
C LYS A 419 -18.13 25.89 18.32
N ALA A 420 -17.35 26.89 17.92
CA ALA A 420 -16.90 27.99 18.77
C ALA A 420 -17.56 29.29 18.27
N SER A 421 -17.86 30.21 19.17
CA SER A 421 -18.32 31.55 18.79
C SER A 421 -17.12 32.40 18.33
N GLU A 422 -17.38 33.47 17.57
CA GLU A 422 -16.32 34.41 17.17
C GLU A 422 -15.56 34.93 18.40
N GLY A 423 -14.23 34.77 18.40
CA GLY A 423 -13.35 35.19 19.50
C GLY A 423 -13.07 34.11 20.55
N GLU A 424 -13.69 32.92 20.46
CA GLU A 424 -13.45 31.79 21.35
C GLU A 424 -12.51 30.73 20.74
N GLU A 425 -11.96 30.97 19.54
CA GLU A 425 -11.19 29.95 18.79
C GLU A 425 -9.88 29.51 19.46
N GLU A 426 -9.39 30.28 20.44
CA GLU A 426 -8.18 29.98 21.22
C GLU A 426 -8.46 29.69 22.70
N ASP A 427 -9.73 29.67 23.15
CA ASP A 427 -10.06 29.43 24.57
C ASP A 427 -9.89 27.96 24.96
N GLU A 428 -8.88 27.69 25.80
CA GLU A 428 -8.62 26.33 26.30
C GLU A 428 -9.77 25.76 27.12
N ARG A 429 -10.51 26.60 27.86
CA ARG A 429 -11.65 26.15 28.69
C ARG A 429 -12.82 25.69 27.84
N LEU A 430 -13.02 26.33 26.68
CA LEU A 430 -14.00 25.90 25.70
C LEU A 430 -13.62 24.52 25.17
N PHE A 431 -12.38 24.30 24.74
CA PHE A 431 -11.94 23.01 24.20
C PHE A 431 -12.03 21.86 25.22
N ASP A 432 -11.74 22.13 26.50
CA ASP A 432 -11.92 21.14 27.57
C ASP A 432 -13.40 20.81 27.78
N THR A 433 -14.29 21.81 27.69
CA THR A 433 -15.73 21.62 27.81
C THR A 433 -16.31 20.84 26.63
N LEU A 434 -15.94 21.18 25.40
CA LEU A 434 -16.34 20.46 24.20
C LEU A 434 -15.80 19.03 24.19
N THR A 435 -14.58 18.81 24.69
CA THR A 435 -14.02 17.46 24.83
C THR A 435 -14.79 16.66 25.86
N ARG A 436 -15.13 17.24 27.01
CA ARG A 436 -15.98 16.59 28.03
C ARG A 436 -17.31 16.16 27.42
N HIS A 437 -17.94 17.01 26.62
CA HIS A 437 -19.18 16.67 25.92
C HIS A 437 -19.00 15.46 24.98
N VAL A 438 -17.92 15.41 24.19
CA VAL A 438 -17.61 14.23 23.36
C VAL A 438 -17.45 12.97 24.22
N MET A 439 -16.74 13.06 25.34
CA MET A 439 -16.52 11.92 26.24
C MET A 439 -17.82 11.45 26.92
N GLU A 440 -18.71 12.37 27.29
CA GLU A 440 -20.05 12.05 27.82
C GLU A 440 -20.87 11.29 26.79
N ARG A 441 -20.88 11.74 25.53
CA ARG A 441 -21.57 11.05 24.42
C ARG A 441 -20.99 9.66 24.15
N ILE A 442 -19.69 9.46 24.29
CA ILE A 442 -19.07 8.12 24.23
C ILE A 442 -19.51 7.27 25.42
N ALA A 443 -19.53 7.84 26.64
CA ALA A 443 -19.91 7.11 27.85
C ALA A 443 -21.39 6.68 27.83
N GLU A 444 -22.29 7.49 27.27
CA GLU A 444 -23.71 7.17 27.12
C GLU A 444 -23.98 6.00 26.18
N LEU A 445 -23.06 5.70 25.27
CA LEU A 445 -23.14 4.54 24.37
C LEU A 445 -22.68 3.23 25.03
N LEU A 446 -22.03 3.30 26.20
CA LEU A 446 -21.63 2.12 26.96
C LEU A 446 -22.82 1.55 27.76
N PRO A 447 -22.95 0.22 27.85
CA PRO A 447 -23.88 -0.42 28.77
C PRO A 447 -23.64 0.03 30.23
N ASN A 448 -24.69 0.10 31.05
CA ASN A 448 -24.59 0.59 32.43
C ASN A 448 -23.60 -0.22 33.28
N ASP A 449 -23.54 -1.53 33.09
CA ASP A 449 -22.64 -2.46 33.77
C ASP A 449 -21.17 -2.29 33.36
N VAL A 450 -20.93 -1.78 32.14
CA VAL A 450 -19.58 -1.47 31.64
C VAL A 450 -19.17 -0.05 32.04
N ARG A 451 -20.12 0.89 32.01
CA ARG A 451 -19.92 2.30 32.37
C ARG A 451 -19.70 2.47 33.87
N ALA A 452 -20.49 1.79 34.69
CA ALA A 452 -20.44 1.85 36.15
C ALA A 452 -20.43 0.42 36.72
N PRO A 453 -19.32 -0.31 36.56
CA PRO A 453 -19.21 -1.66 37.09
C PRO A 453 -19.35 -1.65 38.62
N ALA A 454 -19.89 -2.73 39.19
CA ALA A 454 -19.85 -2.96 40.63
C ALA A 454 -18.40 -2.87 41.13
N GLN A 455 -18.20 -2.52 42.42
CA GLN A 455 -16.86 -2.30 42.99
C GLN A 455 -15.86 -3.37 42.51
N PRO A 456 -14.83 -2.97 41.75
CA PRO A 456 -13.91 -3.94 41.14
C PRO A 456 -13.15 -4.68 42.22
N THR A 457 -12.93 -5.99 42.03
CA THR A 457 -12.14 -6.79 42.98
C THR A 457 -10.66 -6.39 42.94
N ALA A 458 -9.93 -6.65 44.02
CA ALA A 458 -8.48 -6.38 44.08
C ALA A 458 -7.71 -7.04 42.92
N ASP A 459 -8.14 -8.22 42.48
CA ASP A 459 -7.56 -8.93 41.33
C ASP A 459 -7.81 -8.20 40.00
N GLN A 460 -9.01 -7.62 39.82
CA GLN A 460 -9.36 -6.83 38.63
C GLN A 460 -8.57 -5.51 38.57
N ILE A 461 -8.40 -4.83 39.72
CA ILE A 461 -7.57 -3.61 39.83
C ILE A 461 -6.10 -3.92 39.52
N THR A 462 -5.60 -5.07 40.00
CA THR A 462 -4.24 -5.53 39.74
C THR A 462 -4.04 -5.88 38.26
N ALA A 463 -5.00 -6.57 37.63
CA ALA A 463 -4.98 -6.88 36.20
C ALA A 463 -5.02 -5.62 35.32
N ALA A 464 -5.67 -4.54 35.79
CA ALA A 464 -5.68 -3.22 35.16
C ALA A 464 -4.39 -2.40 35.40
N SER A 465 -3.41 -2.93 36.15
CA SER A 465 -2.14 -2.27 36.50
C SER A 465 -0.88 -3.11 36.22
N PRO A 466 -0.69 -3.68 35.01
CA PRO A 466 0.48 -4.50 34.75
C PRO A 466 1.78 -3.66 34.65
N PRO A 467 2.95 -4.25 34.93
CA PRO A 467 4.23 -3.58 34.76
C PRO A 467 4.40 -3.07 33.32
N SER A 468 5.10 -1.95 33.15
CA SER A 468 5.33 -1.31 31.85
C SER A 468 5.85 -2.31 30.81
N ILE A 469 5.40 -2.16 29.55
CA ILE A 469 5.82 -3.00 28.41
C ILE A 469 7.36 -3.05 28.36
N PRO A 470 7.99 -4.23 28.21
CA PRO A 470 9.43 -4.31 27.94
C PRO A 470 9.77 -3.64 26.61
N ALA A 471 11.03 -3.25 26.43
CA ALA A 471 11.53 -2.61 25.21
C ALA A 471 11.10 -3.36 23.93
N ALA A 472 10.96 -2.61 22.82
CA ALA A 472 10.50 -3.09 21.50
C ALA A 472 11.21 -4.36 20.98
N GLN A 473 12.36 -4.71 21.56
CA GLN A 473 13.11 -5.93 21.29
C GLN A 473 12.41 -7.23 21.73
N GLU A 474 11.55 -7.22 22.75
CA GLU A 474 10.83 -8.44 23.17
C GLU A 474 9.56 -8.72 22.34
N LEU A 475 8.94 -7.68 21.78
CA LEU A 475 7.80 -7.80 20.85
C LEU A 475 8.19 -8.53 19.54
N LEU A 476 9.47 -8.49 19.16
CA LEU A 476 10.03 -9.19 18.00
C LEU A 476 9.99 -10.72 18.13
N ALA A 477 9.92 -11.26 19.35
CA ALA A 477 9.92 -12.71 19.58
C ALA A 477 8.53 -13.36 19.48
N LEU A 478 7.46 -12.56 19.35
CA LEU A 478 6.08 -13.06 19.30
C LEU A 478 5.80 -14.02 18.13
N PRO A 479 6.20 -13.76 16.87
CA PRO A 479 5.89 -14.68 15.76
C PRO A 479 6.53 -16.07 15.95
N ILE A 480 7.73 -16.09 16.52
CA ILE A 480 8.53 -17.30 16.74
C ILE A 480 7.95 -18.11 17.91
N ARG A 481 7.52 -17.45 18.99
CA ARG A 481 6.89 -18.10 20.15
C ARG A 481 5.43 -18.52 19.88
N PHE A 482 4.72 -17.78 19.04
CA PHE A 482 3.37 -18.10 18.57
C PHE A 482 3.39 -19.39 17.72
N ALA A 483 4.35 -19.51 16.80
CA ALA A 483 4.58 -20.73 16.03
C ALA A 483 4.98 -21.93 16.92
N ALA A 484 5.86 -21.72 17.89
CA ALA A 484 6.32 -22.78 18.82
C ALA A 484 5.21 -23.28 19.77
N SER A 485 4.33 -22.39 20.24
CA SER A 485 3.17 -22.74 21.07
C SER A 485 2.16 -23.59 20.28
N LEU A 486 1.96 -23.30 18.99
CA LEU A 486 1.11 -24.07 18.08
C LEU A 486 1.64 -25.49 17.90
N THR A 487 2.95 -25.65 17.69
CA THR A 487 3.58 -26.98 17.54
C THR A 487 3.51 -27.79 18.83
N SER A 488 3.79 -27.18 19.98
CA SER A 488 3.81 -27.91 21.27
C SER A 488 2.42 -28.39 21.74
N ARG A 489 1.33 -27.75 21.29
CA ARG A 489 -0.05 -28.13 21.65
C ARG A 489 -0.66 -29.13 20.65
N MET A 490 -0.24 -29.10 19.39
CA MET A 490 -0.62 -30.16 18.43
C MET A 490 0.05 -31.50 18.76
N LEU A 491 1.31 -31.47 19.23
CA LEU A 491 2.06 -32.67 19.64
C LEU A 491 1.61 -33.29 20.98
N ARG A 492 0.74 -32.62 21.76
CA ARG A 492 0.17 -33.16 23.00
C ARG A 492 -1.24 -33.73 22.83
N ARG A 493 -1.78 -33.73 21.61
CA ARG A 493 -3.11 -34.26 21.27
C ARG A 493 -3.08 -35.40 20.24
N SER A 494 -1.89 -35.93 19.95
CA SER A 494 -1.66 -37.14 19.15
C SER A 494 -1.28 -38.30 20.05
#